data_AF-A0A2A5DUQ3-F1
#
_entry.id   AF-A0A2A5DUQ3-F1
#
_cell.length_a   1.000
_cell.length_b   1.000
_cell.length_c   1.000
_cell.angle_alpha   90.00
_cell.angle_beta   90.00
_cell.angle_gamma   90.00
#
_symmetry.space_group_name_H-M   'P 1'
#
loop_
_entity.id
_entity.type
_entity.pdbx_description
1 polymer ?
#
loop_
_entity_poly.entity_id
_entity_poly.type
_entity_poly.pdbx_seq_one_letter_code
_entity_poly.pdbx_strand_id
1 'polypeptide(L)'
;MKKPKKKCKICQDSFQNIRTHITRGHKLSLKSYEKKYGLVEKPYKNITNKKEFDVYFIKLAKKAEPRSLTISMVDPEMLKLAVLYHGSWDKVKAKLNLKKSSSTNAQILKTFKDSYANRIKEPKKWRTQCKYAIDRYGTMVNAYKKAGIKREHLDEITFLKNFKLAFNNRNNGKEEYASWRLYSQKAFTKYKSLSKAYKKAGINNKKDL
;
A
#
# COMPACT_ATOMS: atom_id res chain seq x y z
N MET A 1 17.79 -3.96 35.41
CA MET A 1 17.64 -3.53 33.99
C MET A 1 17.04 -2.12 33.94
N LYS A 2 17.66 -1.17 33.22
CA LYS A 2 17.14 0.22 33.10
C LYS A 2 15.93 0.25 32.15
N LYS A 3 14.80 0.87 32.57
CA LYS A 3 13.61 1.02 31.72
C LYS A 3 13.92 1.89 30.49
N PRO A 4 13.46 1.53 29.28
CA PRO A 4 13.72 2.31 28.07
C PRO A 4 13.03 3.68 28.13
N LYS A 5 13.75 4.72 27.70
CA LYS A 5 13.23 6.09 27.60
C LYS A 5 12.29 6.20 26.38
N LYS A 6 11.19 6.94 26.51
CA LYS A 6 10.21 7.22 25.46
C LYS A 6 10.23 8.70 25.07
N LYS A 7 10.21 8.99 23.77
CA LYS A 7 10.25 10.35 23.22
C LYS A 7 8.84 10.98 23.20
N CYS A 8 8.70 12.20 23.73
CA CYS A 8 7.47 12.99 23.63
C CYS A 8 7.31 13.55 22.20
N LYS A 9 6.10 13.55 21.65
CA LYS A 9 5.82 14.11 20.31
C LYS A 9 5.56 15.61 20.33
N ILE A 10 5.30 16.18 21.50
CA ILE A 10 5.06 17.62 21.67
C ILE A 10 6.40 18.35 21.84
N CYS A 11 7.21 17.95 22.83
CA CYS A 11 8.49 18.63 23.11
C CYS A 11 9.74 17.91 22.56
N GLN A 12 9.59 16.74 21.95
CA GLN A 12 10.71 15.93 21.43
C GLN A 12 11.73 15.40 22.46
N ASP A 13 11.52 15.60 23.75
CA ASP A 13 12.41 15.08 24.80
C ASP A 13 12.15 13.62 25.16
N SER A 14 13.14 12.96 25.76
CA SER A 14 13.09 11.54 26.13
C SER A 14 12.93 11.33 27.64
N PHE A 15 11.83 10.68 28.05
CA PHE A 15 11.49 10.46 29.46
C PHE A 15 11.39 8.98 29.81
N GLN A 16 11.75 8.62 31.05
CA GLN A 16 11.49 7.27 31.57
C GLN A 16 9.99 7.02 31.78
N ASN A 17 9.26 8.03 32.27
CA ASN A 17 7.82 7.96 32.47
C ASN A 17 7.09 9.05 31.67
N ILE A 18 6.77 8.71 30.43
CA ILE A 18 6.06 9.62 29.52
C ILE A 18 4.66 9.98 30.03
N ARG A 19 4.01 9.12 30.82
CA ARG A 19 2.67 9.39 31.37
C ARG A 19 2.72 10.56 32.35
N THR A 20 3.65 10.50 33.31
CA THR A 20 3.85 11.60 34.27
C THR A 20 4.22 12.90 33.56
N HIS A 21 5.08 12.82 32.55
CA HIS A 21 5.46 13.97 31.74
C HIS A 21 4.27 14.57 30.98
N ILE A 22 3.47 13.77 30.26
CA ILE A 22 2.30 14.28 29.51
C ILE A 22 1.28 14.91 30.46
N THR A 23 1.01 14.28 31.60
CA THR A 23 0.02 14.78 32.55
C THR A 23 0.49 16.06 33.24
N ARG A 24 1.77 16.19 33.62
CA ARG A 24 2.28 17.38 34.31
C ARG A 24 2.73 18.48 33.34
N GLY A 25 3.53 18.12 32.35
CA GLY A 25 4.16 19.05 31.39
C GLY A 25 3.23 19.52 30.28
N HIS A 26 2.23 18.73 29.90
CA HIS A 26 1.28 19.11 28.84
C HIS A 26 -0.16 19.23 29.31
N LYS A 27 -0.45 18.97 30.60
CA LYS A 27 -1.80 18.98 31.18
C LYS A 27 -2.80 18.13 30.37
N LEU A 28 -2.31 17.06 29.72
CA LEU A 28 -3.12 16.16 28.90
C LEU A 28 -3.30 14.82 29.61
N SER A 29 -4.49 14.23 29.43
CA SER A 29 -4.66 12.80 29.73
C SER A 29 -3.89 11.98 28.70
N LEU A 30 -3.40 10.80 29.11
CA LEU A 30 -2.71 9.89 28.19
C LEU A 30 -3.65 9.49 27.03
N LYS A 31 -4.95 9.34 27.29
CA LYS A 31 -5.97 9.02 26.27
C LYS A 31 -6.11 10.15 25.24
N SER A 32 -6.17 11.40 25.68
CA SER A 32 -6.24 12.57 24.80
C SER A 32 -4.96 12.72 23.97
N TYR A 33 -3.82 12.46 24.58
CA TYR A 33 -2.53 12.46 23.91
C TYR A 33 -2.45 11.37 22.83
N GLU A 34 -2.84 10.13 23.14
CA GLU A 34 -2.85 9.02 22.19
C GLU A 34 -3.81 9.23 21.02
N LYS A 35 -4.95 9.88 21.27
CA LYS A 35 -5.91 10.27 20.23
C LYS A 35 -5.32 11.31 19.26
N LYS A 36 -4.55 12.27 19.76
CA LYS A 36 -4.04 13.41 18.98
C LYS A 36 -2.70 13.13 18.29
N TYR A 37 -1.79 12.41 18.96
CA TYR A 37 -0.41 12.20 18.48
C TYR A 37 -0.10 10.74 18.12
N GLY A 38 -1.12 9.87 18.17
CA GLY A 38 -0.95 8.43 18.01
C GLY A 38 -0.52 7.75 19.30
N LEU A 39 -0.56 6.42 19.30
CA LEU A 39 -0.16 5.62 20.46
C LEU A 39 1.28 5.96 20.85
N VAL A 40 1.51 6.19 22.15
CA VAL A 40 2.86 6.10 22.69
C VAL A 40 3.29 4.66 22.49
N GLU A 41 4.02 4.38 21.40
CA GLU A 41 4.53 3.05 21.10
C GLU A 41 5.10 2.44 22.38
N LYS A 42 4.40 1.44 22.92
CA LYS A 42 5.07 0.47 23.77
C LYS A 42 5.93 -0.30 22.78
N PRO A 43 7.26 -0.23 22.87
CA PRO A 43 8.06 -1.11 22.04
C PRO A 43 7.57 -2.54 22.35
N TYR A 44 7.18 -3.29 21.32
CA TYR A 44 6.79 -4.69 21.47
C TYR A 44 7.91 -5.52 22.12
N LYS A 45 9.16 -5.00 22.09
CA LYS A 45 10.33 -5.51 22.83
C LYS A 45 10.11 -5.67 24.35
N ASN A 46 9.07 -5.06 24.93
CA ASN A 46 8.74 -5.21 26.35
C ASN A 46 7.49 -6.08 26.60
N ILE A 47 6.91 -6.69 25.57
CA ILE A 47 5.84 -7.68 25.74
C ILE A 47 6.51 -9.00 26.07
N THR A 48 6.45 -9.41 27.33
CA THR A 48 7.08 -10.66 27.81
C THR A 48 6.11 -11.83 27.83
N ASN A 49 4.80 -11.57 27.75
CA ASN A 49 3.78 -12.60 27.82
C ASN A 49 2.96 -12.71 26.54
N LYS A 50 2.59 -13.95 26.21
CA LYS A 50 1.85 -14.32 25.00
C LYS A 50 0.47 -13.65 24.89
N LYS A 51 -0.21 -13.44 26.02
CA LYS A 51 -1.57 -12.88 26.05
C LYS A 51 -1.58 -11.41 25.63
N GLU A 52 -0.63 -10.61 26.12
CA GLU A 52 -0.44 -9.21 25.72
C GLU A 52 -0.01 -9.10 24.25
N PHE A 53 0.85 -10.01 23.80
CA PHE A 53 1.25 -10.09 22.39
C PHE A 53 0.03 -10.32 21.49
N ASP A 54 -0.79 -11.31 21.81
CA ASP A 54 -1.99 -11.66 21.03
C ASP A 54 -2.98 -10.50 20.93
N VAL A 55 -3.21 -9.77 22.04
CA VAL A 55 -4.07 -8.56 22.04
C VAL A 55 -3.51 -7.46 21.14
N TYR A 56 -2.20 -7.22 21.18
CA TYR A 56 -1.55 -6.21 20.35
C TYR A 56 -1.55 -6.60 18.87
N PHE A 57 -1.24 -7.87 18.57
CA PHE A 57 -1.24 -8.43 17.23
C PHE A 57 -2.64 -8.37 16.59
N ILE A 58 -3.70 -8.77 17.31
CA ILE A 58 -5.09 -8.68 16.83
C ILE A 58 -5.47 -7.22 16.52
N LYS A 59 -5.07 -6.26 17.37
CA LYS A 59 -5.35 -4.84 17.12
C LYS A 59 -4.70 -4.33 15.83
N LEU A 60 -3.46 -4.73 15.56
CA LEU A 60 -2.77 -4.39 14.31
C LEU A 60 -3.39 -5.08 13.10
N ALA A 61 -3.72 -6.37 13.23
CA ALA A 61 -4.41 -7.14 12.20
C ALA A 61 -5.75 -6.54 11.78
N LYS A 62 -6.50 -5.98 12.73
CA LYS A 62 -7.80 -5.32 12.46
C LYS A 62 -7.65 -4.00 11.71
N LYS A 63 -6.55 -3.27 11.88
CA LYS A 63 -6.26 -1.99 11.19
C LYS A 63 -5.68 -2.19 9.79
N ALA A 64 -5.16 -3.39 9.54
CA ALA A 64 -4.58 -3.80 8.28
C ALA A 64 -5.69 -4.16 7.27
N GLU A 65 -5.76 -3.46 6.13
CA GLU A 65 -6.62 -3.86 5.00
C GLU A 65 -5.81 -4.21 3.75
N PRO A 66 -5.96 -5.44 3.20
CA PRO A 66 -6.72 -6.58 3.70
C PRO A 66 -5.95 -7.34 4.81
N ARG A 67 -6.72 -7.87 5.77
CA ARG A 67 -6.34 -8.33 7.13
C ARG A 67 -5.25 -9.39 7.29
N SER A 68 -4.60 -9.84 6.20
CA SER A 68 -3.72 -11.03 6.25
C SER A 68 -2.31 -10.82 5.69
N LEU A 69 -2.11 -9.87 4.78
CA LEU A 69 -0.81 -9.59 4.18
C LEU A 69 -0.08 -8.45 4.92
N THR A 70 -0.82 -7.53 5.53
CA THR A 70 -0.25 -6.26 5.99
C THR A 70 0.54 -6.34 7.29
N ILE A 71 0.37 -7.33 8.18
CA ILE A 71 1.19 -7.37 9.42
C ILE A 71 2.65 -7.71 9.08
N SER A 72 2.87 -8.65 8.15
CA SER A 72 4.20 -8.96 7.62
C SER A 72 4.87 -7.77 6.94
N MET A 73 4.07 -6.85 6.38
CA MET A 73 4.52 -5.67 5.66
C MET A 73 4.71 -4.43 6.56
N VAL A 74 3.93 -4.36 7.65
CA VAL A 74 3.97 -3.25 8.62
C VAL A 74 5.06 -3.49 9.65
N ASP A 75 5.27 -4.75 10.08
CA ASP A 75 6.29 -5.11 11.06
C ASP A 75 6.72 -6.59 10.89
N PRO A 76 7.77 -6.85 10.09
CA PRO A 76 8.30 -8.20 9.85
C PRO A 76 8.78 -8.91 11.13
N GLU A 77 9.28 -8.17 12.12
CA GLU A 77 9.77 -8.72 13.39
C GLU A 77 8.60 -9.21 14.26
N MET A 78 7.46 -8.51 14.23
CA MET A 78 6.22 -8.96 14.85
C MET A 78 5.68 -10.26 14.23
N LEU A 79 5.82 -10.45 12.91
CA LEU A 79 5.46 -11.72 12.30
C LEU A 79 6.38 -12.85 12.78
N LYS A 80 7.69 -12.63 12.83
CA LYS A 80 8.66 -13.63 13.34
C LYS A 80 8.32 -14.04 14.77
N LEU A 81 8.01 -13.07 15.64
CA LEU A 81 7.57 -13.32 17.02
C LEU A 81 6.24 -14.09 17.07
N ALA A 82 5.26 -13.77 16.22
CA ALA A 82 4.00 -14.51 16.17
C ALA A 82 4.21 -15.98 15.78
N VAL A 83 5.07 -16.22 14.78
CA VAL A 83 5.43 -17.58 14.34
C VAL A 83 6.20 -18.31 15.45
N LEU A 84 7.11 -17.62 16.16
CA LEU A 84 7.82 -18.20 17.31
C LEU A 84 6.85 -18.62 18.44
N TYR A 85 5.85 -17.79 18.76
CA TYR A 85 4.89 -18.08 19.83
C TYR A 85 3.85 -19.15 19.49
N HIS A 86 3.49 -19.30 18.21
CA HIS A 86 2.38 -20.16 17.78
C HIS A 86 2.80 -21.27 16.82
N GLY A 87 4.08 -21.35 16.47
CA GLY A 87 4.71 -22.38 15.63
C GLY A 87 4.62 -22.09 14.12
N SER A 88 3.42 -21.87 13.59
CA SER A 88 3.23 -21.61 12.15
C SER A 88 2.20 -20.52 11.88
N TRP A 89 2.27 -19.89 10.71
CA TRP A 89 1.31 -18.85 10.32
C TRP A 89 -0.13 -19.35 10.27
N ASP A 90 -0.35 -20.61 9.92
CA ASP A 90 -1.69 -21.21 9.94
C ASP A 90 -2.25 -21.35 11.35
N LYS A 91 -1.38 -21.72 12.31
CA LYS A 91 -1.73 -21.75 13.74
C LYS A 91 -2.00 -20.34 14.29
N VAL A 92 -1.21 -19.33 13.89
CA VAL A 92 -1.46 -17.92 14.24
C VAL A 92 -2.84 -17.49 13.74
N LYS A 93 -3.17 -17.76 12.47
CA LYS A 93 -4.47 -17.39 11.89
C LYS A 93 -5.64 -18.04 12.62
N ALA A 94 -5.55 -19.36 12.86
CA ALA A 94 -6.58 -20.11 13.57
C ALA A 94 -6.76 -19.62 15.01
N LYS A 95 -5.66 -19.45 15.75
CA LYS A 95 -5.68 -19.11 17.18
C LYS A 95 -6.10 -17.68 17.46
N LEU A 96 -5.75 -16.74 16.58
CA LEU A 96 -6.11 -15.33 16.73
C LEU A 96 -7.44 -14.99 16.04
N ASN A 97 -8.18 -15.99 15.56
CA ASN A 97 -9.40 -15.86 14.77
C ASN A 97 -9.25 -14.78 13.68
N LEU A 98 -8.05 -14.69 13.11
CA LEU A 98 -7.79 -13.82 11.98
C LEU A 98 -8.49 -14.51 10.84
N LYS A 99 -9.45 -13.82 10.20
CA LYS A 99 -10.10 -14.32 8.98
C LYS A 99 -9.00 -14.93 8.12
N LYS A 100 -9.08 -16.25 7.84
CA LYS A 100 -8.24 -16.97 6.84
C LYS A 100 -7.93 -15.94 5.78
N SER A 101 -6.67 -15.70 5.43
CA SER A 101 -6.30 -14.77 4.36
C SER A 101 -7.27 -14.96 3.19
N SER A 102 -8.32 -14.15 3.13
CA SER A 102 -9.60 -14.62 2.57
C SER A 102 -9.63 -14.45 1.07
N SER A 103 -8.44 -14.30 0.50
CA SER A 103 -8.20 -14.22 -0.89
C SER A 103 -7.25 -15.36 -1.21
N THR A 104 -7.81 -16.48 -1.66
CA THR A 104 -7.06 -17.50 -2.40
C THR A 104 -6.27 -16.82 -3.52
N ASN A 105 -5.24 -17.47 -4.06
CA ASN A 105 -4.52 -16.93 -5.23
C ASN A 105 -5.50 -16.52 -6.34
N ALA A 106 -6.56 -17.30 -6.55
CA ALA A 106 -7.64 -16.99 -7.48
C ALA A 106 -8.38 -15.69 -7.13
N GLN A 107 -8.74 -15.47 -5.87
CA GLN A 107 -9.38 -14.22 -5.43
C GLN A 107 -8.45 -13.01 -5.54
N ILE A 108 -7.17 -13.15 -5.21
CA ILE A 108 -6.17 -12.08 -5.40
C ILE A 108 -6.09 -11.71 -6.89
N LEU A 109 -6.01 -12.71 -7.78
CA LEU A 109 -5.98 -12.47 -9.23
C LEU A 109 -7.28 -11.82 -9.73
N LYS A 110 -8.44 -12.24 -9.21
CA LYS A 110 -9.74 -11.62 -9.54
C LYS A 110 -9.77 -10.15 -9.13
N THR A 111 -9.48 -9.83 -7.86
CA THR A 111 -9.47 -8.45 -7.37
C THR A 111 -8.42 -7.59 -8.08
N PHE A 112 -7.27 -8.17 -8.40
CA PHE A 112 -6.22 -7.51 -9.18
C PHE A 112 -6.70 -7.19 -10.61
N LYS A 113 -7.37 -8.12 -11.28
CA LYS A 113 -7.96 -7.93 -12.62
C LYS A 113 -9.07 -6.88 -12.61
N ASP A 114 -9.97 -6.94 -11.63
CA ASP A 114 -11.07 -5.97 -11.48
C ASP A 114 -10.52 -4.56 -11.20
N SER A 115 -9.47 -4.47 -10.38
CA SER A 115 -8.80 -3.19 -10.08
C SER A 115 -8.00 -2.67 -11.27
N TYR A 116 -7.44 -3.55 -12.10
CA TYR A 116 -6.80 -3.14 -13.35
C TYR A 116 -7.82 -2.51 -14.31
N ALA A 117 -9.01 -3.09 -14.46
CA ALA A 117 -10.07 -2.54 -15.30
C ALA A 117 -10.49 -1.13 -14.83
N ASN A 118 -10.53 -0.91 -13.51
CA ASN A 118 -10.93 0.36 -12.90
C ASN A 118 -9.76 1.30 -12.54
N ARG A 119 -8.53 1.00 -12.99
CA ARG A 119 -7.31 1.68 -12.52
C ARG A 119 -7.28 3.20 -12.74
N ILE A 120 -8.01 3.68 -13.74
CA ILE A 120 -8.13 5.11 -14.04
C ILE A 120 -9.07 5.79 -13.05
N LYS A 121 -10.21 5.15 -12.73
CA LYS A 121 -11.23 5.68 -11.82
C LYS A 121 -10.82 5.55 -10.35
N GLU A 122 -10.11 4.48 -10.00
CA GLU A 122 -9.70 4.16 -8.61
C GLU A 122 -8.17 3.98 -8.46
N PRO A 123 -7.35 5.02 -8.71
CA PRO A 123 -5.89 4.89 -8.80
C PRO A 123 -5.24 4.46 -7.48
N LYS A 124 -5.78 4.87 -6.32
CA LYS A 124 -5.29 4.46 -5.00
C LYS A 124 -5.48 2.96 -4.78
N LYS A 125 -6.67 2.44 -5.08
CA LYS A 125 -7.01 1.02 -4.95
C LYS A 125 -6.15 0.17 -5.88
N TRP A 126 -5.95 0.64 -7.12
CA TRP A 126 -5.05 0.00 -8.07
C TRP A 126 -3.62 -0.12 -7.54
N ARG A 127 -3.01 0.96 -7.01
CA ARG A 127 -1.66 0.92 -6.43
C ARG A 127 -1.55 -0.09 -5.29
N THR A 128 -2.57 -0.16 -4.45
CA THR A 128 -2.64 -1.15 -3.37
C THR A 128 -2.66 -2.58 -3.91
N GLN A 129 -3.48 -2.87 -4.92
CA GLN A 129 -3.52 -4.20 -5.53
C GLN A 129 -2.24 -4.57 -6.29
N CYS A 130 -1.54 -3.60 -6.89
CA CYS A 130 -0.22 -3.83 -7.48
C CYS A 130 0.78 -4.37 -6.44
N LYS A 131 0.85 -3.76 -5.25
CA LYS A 131 1.74 -4.21 -4.18
C LYS A 131 1.43 -5.66 -3.81
N TYR A 132 0.15 -5.99 -3.59
CA TYR A 132 -0.25 -7.37 -3.26
C TYR A 132 0.05 -8.37 -4.36
N ALA A 133 -0.13 -7.98 -5.62
CA ALA A 133 0.16 -8.86 -6.74
C ALA A 133 1.68 -9.10 -6.89
N ILE A 134 2.50 -8.07 -6.69
CA ILE A 134 3.97 -8.20 -6.70
C ILE A 134 4.42 -9.09 -5.54
N ASP A 135 3.94 -8.86 -4.33
CA ASP A 135 4.33 -9.66 -3.16
C ASP A 135 3.96 -11.12 -3.34
N ARG A 136 2.78 -11.40 -3.93
CA ARG A 136 2.32 -12.79 -4.11
C ARG A 136 2.97 -13.50 -5.29
N TYR A 137 3.36 -12.77 -6.34
CA TYR A 137 3.82 -13.35 -7.61
C TYR A 137 5.26 -12.95 -7.98
N GLY A 138 5.98 -12.30 -7.07
CA GLY A 138 7.36 -11.84 -7.19
C GLY A 138 7.50 -10.56 -8.02
N THR A 139 6.92 -10.53 -9.23
CA THR A 139 7.03 -9.38 -10.13
C THR A 139 5.68 -8.99 -10.72
N MET A 140 5.60 -7.73 -11.14
CA MET A 140 4.41 -7.22 -11.79
C MET A 140 4.10 -7.95 -13.11
N VAL A 141 5.15 -8.38 -13.83
CA VAL A 141 5.04 -9.16 -15.08
C VAL A 141 4.38 -10.51 -14.81
N ASN A 142 4.82 -11.23 -13.78
CA ASN A 142 4.25 -12.51 -13.40
C ASN A 142 2.79 -12.39 -12.96
N ALA A 143 2.47 -11.34 -12.20
CA ALA A 143 1.11 -11.04 -11.80
C ALA A 143 0.17 -10.80 -13.00
N TYR A 144 0.60 -10.01 -14.00
CA TYR A 144 -0.18 -9.84 -15.24
C TYR A 144 -0.37 -11.15 -15.99
N LYS A 145 0.70 -11.95 -16.15
CA LYS A 145 0.65 -13.26 -16.81
C LYS A 145 -0.35 -14.19 -16.13
N LYS A 146 -0.27 -14.33 -14.81
CA LYS A 146 -1.19 -15.18 -14.02
C LYS A 146 -2.63 -14.68 -14.03
N ALA A 147 -2.85 -13.37 -14.11
CA ALA A 147 -4.19 -12.79 -14.18
C ALA A 147 -4.80 -12.82 -15.60
N GLY A 148 -4.06 -13.27 -16.61
CA GLY A 148 -4.48 -13.20 -18.00
C GLY A 148 -4.70 -11.76 -18.49
N ILE A 149 -3.98 -10.80 -17.92
CA ILE A 149 -4.09 -9.39 -18.29
C ILE A 149 -3.07 -9.10 -19.39
N LYS A 150 -3.57 -8.82 -20.59
CA LYS A 150 -2.75 -8.23 -21.65
C LYS A 150 -2.49 -6.78 -21.27
N ARG A 151 -1.22 -6.44 -21.04
CA ARG A 151 -0.85 -5.07 -20.69
C ARG A 151 -1.16 -4.18 -21.88
N GLU A 152 -1.84 -3.09 -21.61
CA GLU A 152 -2.29 -2.13 -22.62
C GLU A 152 -1.22 -1.71 -23.65
N HIS A 153 0.03 -1.44 -23.27
CA HIS A 153 1.07 -1.04 -24.23
C HIS A 153 1.53 -2.18 -25.15
N LEU A 154 1.19 -3.44 -24.82
CA LEU A 154 1.40 -4.58 -25.71
C LEU A 154 0.29 -4.67 -26.77
N ASP A 155 -0.92 -4.18 -26.47
CA ASP A 155 -1.99 -4.06 -27.46
C ASP A 155 -1.97 -2.66 -28.10
N GLU A 156 -1.50 -2.59 -29.35
CA GLU A 156 -1.32 -1.31 -30.04
C GLU A 156 -2.61 -0.49 -30.12
N ILE A 157 -3.76 -1.15 -30.36
CA ILE A 157 -5.05 -0.47 -30.52
C ILE A 157 -5.47 0.19 -29.20
N THR A 158 -5.49 -0.57 -28.09
CA THR A 158 -5.87 0.00 -26.78
C THR A 158 -4.87 1.07 -26.32
N PHE A 159 -3.56 0.87 -26.56
CA PHE A 159 -2.55 1.86 -26.23
C PHE A 159 -2.78 3.19 -26.94
N LEU A 160 -3.00 3.17 -28.27
CA LEU A 160 -3.23 4.38 -29.06
C LEU A 160 -4.53 5.08 -28.65
N LYS A 161 -5.59 4.31 -28.35
CA LYS A 161 -6.88 4.85 -27.84
C LYS A 161 -6.68 5.64 -26.54
N ASN A 162 -5.97 5.06 -25.57
CA ASN A 162 -5.77 5.71 -24.28
C ASN A 162 -4.70 6.81 -24.33
N PHE A 163 -3.70 6.69 -25.18
CA PHE A 163 -2.76 7.77 -25.49
C PHE A 163 -3.51 9.01 -26.02
N LYS A 164 -4.45 8.82 -26.96
CA LYS A 164 -5.33 9.89 -27.45
C LYS A 164 -6.22 10.48 -26.38
N LEU A 165 -6.84 9.64 -25.55
CA LEU A 165 -7.67 10.10 -24.44
C LEU A 165 -6.85 10.95 -23.45
N ALA A 166 -5.65 10.50 -23.08
CA ALA A 166 -4.77 11.23 -22.18
C ALA A 166 -4.31 12.56 -22.79
N PHE A 167 -4.02 12.60 -24.09
CA PHE A 167 -3.69 13.84 -24.79
C PHE A 167 -4.85 14.84 -24.76
N ASN A 168 -6.08 14.40 -25.05
CA ASN A 168 -7.25 15.27 -25.05
C ASN A 168 -7.56 15.85 -23.66
N ASN A 169 -7.31 15.08 -22.59
CA ASN A 169 -7.59 15.50 -21.22
C ASN A 169 -6.42 16.23 -20.55
N ARG A 170 -5.28 16.42 -21.21
CA ARG A 170 -4.02 16.86 -20.57
C ARG A 170 -4.11 18.20 -19.84
N ASN A 171 -5.07 19.05 -20.21
CA ASN A 171 -5.28 20.38 -19.64
C ASN A 171 -6.39 20.40 -18.55
N ASN A 172 -7.02 19.26 -18.24
CA ASN A 172 -8.15 19.19 -17.32
C ASN A 172 -7.74 19.21 -15.84
N GLY A 173 -6.43 19.16 -15.54
CA GLY A 173 -5.93 19.14 -14.19
C GLY A 173 -4.56 18.51 -14.05
N LYS A 174 -4.04 18.55 -12.82
CA LYS A 174 -2.72 18.03 -12.47
C LYS A 174 -2.63 16.51 -12.65
N GLU A 175 -3.71 15.79 -12.33
CA GLU A 175 -3.74 14.32 -12.43
C GLU A 175 -3.78 13.86 -13.89
N GLU A 176 -4.54 14.57 -14.72
CA GLU A 176 -4.68 14.32 -16.14
C GLU A 176 -3.39 14.65 -16.88
N TYR A 177 -2.73 15.75 -16.54
CA TYR A 177 -1.40 16.07 -17.06
C TYR A 177 -0.36 15.01 -16.68
N ALA A 178 -0.40 14.49 -15.44
CA ALA A 178 0.49 13.40 -15.03
C ALA A 178 0.21 12.10 -15.82
N SER A 179 -1.06 11.80 -16.09
CA SER A 179 -1.46 10.69 -16.95
C SER A 179 -0.92 10.87 -18.37
N TRP A 180 -1.10 12.06 -18.97
CA TRP A 180 -0.55 12.43 -20.27
C TRP A 180 0.96 12.23 -20.34
N ARG A 181 1.72 12.75 -19.36
CA ARG A 181 3.18 12.61 -19.30
C ARG A 181 3.63 11.15 -19.25
N LEU A 182 2.90 10.29 -18.53
CA LEU A 182 3.19 8.86 -18.50
C LEU A 182 2.97 8.20 -19.87
N TYR A 183 1.89 8.55 -20.56
CA TYR A 183 1.58 8.03 -21.88
C TYR A 183 2.53 8.55 -22.95
N SER A 184 2.95 9.82 -22.88
CA SER A 184 3.93 10.41 -23.79
C SER A 184 5.29 9.73 -23.66
N GLN A 185 5.77 9.48 -22.43
CA GLN A 185 7.01 8.74 -22.21
C GLN A 185 6.93 7.32 -22.79
N LYS A 186 5.83 6.59 -22.53
CA LYS A 186 5.63 5.24 -23.10
C LYS A 186 5.57 5.25 -24.62
N ALA A 187 4.90 6.24 -25.20
CA ALA A 187 4.76 6.40 -26.65
C ALA A 187 6.12 6.70 -27.30
N PHE A 188 6.92 7.56 -26.67
CA PHE A 188 8.29 7.84 -27.09
C PHE A 188 9.15 6.58 -27.03
N THR A 189 9.12 5.82 -25.92
CA THR A 189 9.87 4.56 -25.82
C THR A 189 9.47 3.55 -26.90
N LYS A 190 8.15 3.42 -27.18
CA LYS A 190 7.61 2.45 -28.15
C LYS A 190 7.89 2.84 -29.61
N TYR A 191 7.72 4.11 -29.96
CA TYR A 191 7.79 4.57 -31.35
C TYR A 191 9.03 5.40 -31.68
N LYS A 192 9.90 5.64 -30.70
CA LYS A 192 11.11 6.49 -30.77
C LYS A 192 10.84 7.96 -31.10
N SER A 193 9.59 8.36 -31.24
CA SER A 193 9.17 9.72 -31.57
C SER A 193 7.71 9.95 -31.16
N LEU A 194 7.44 11.09 -30.51
CA LEU A 194 6.07 11.51 -30.19
C LEU A 194 5.27 11.88 -31.46
N SER A 195 5.91 12.48 -32.46
CA SER A 195 5.27 12.79 -33.75
C SER A 195 4.72 11.52 -34.42
N LYS A 196 5.52 10.45 -34.44
CA LYS A 196 5.07 9.14 -34.96
C LYS A 196 3.91 8.57 -34.14
N ALA A 197 3.93 8.73 -32.81
CA ALA A 197 2.85 8.31 -31.94
C ALA A 197 1.55 9.08 -32.19
N TYR A 198 1.62 10.41 -32.36
CA TYR A 198 0.47 11.25 -32.70
C TYR A 198 -0.15 10.86 -34.03
N LYS A 199 0.68 10.65 -35.07
CA LYS A 199 0.21 10.19 -36.39
C LYS A 199 -0.51 8.85 -36.28
N LYS A 200 0.08 7.87 -35.58
CA LYS A 200 -0.55 6.55 -35.36
C LYS A 200 -1.85 6.64 -34.55
N ALA A 201 -1.93 7.56 -33.59
CA ALA A 201 -3.12 7.77 -32.78
C ALA A 201 -4.20 8.62 -33.47
N GLY A 202 -3.95 9.17 -34.66
CA GLY A 202 -4.85 10.09 -35.34
C GLY A 202 -5.06 11.39 -34.55
N ILE A 203 -3.98 11.96 -34.04
CA ILE A 203 -3.93 13.27 -33.36
C ILE A 203 -3.30 14.28 -34.34
N ASN A 204 -4.08 15.29 -34.73
CA ASN A 204 -3.63 16.34 -35.64
C ASN A 204 -2.84 17.40 -34.87
N ASN A 205 -1.52 17.26 -34.84
CA ASN A 205 -0.61 18.07 -34.01
C ASN A 205 -0.34 19.48 -34.57
N LYS A 206 -1.23 20.06 -35.38
CA LYS A 206 -1.00 21.34 -36.09
C LYS A 206 -1.17 22.60 -35.21
N LYS A 207 -1.63 22.49 -33.96
CA LYS A 207 -2.00 23.66 -33.13
C LYS A 207 -1.39 23.73 -31.72
N ASP A 208 -0.62 22.74 -31.27
CA ASP A 208 -0.22 22.59 -29.86
C ASP A 208 1.30 22.37 -29.65
N LEU A 209 2.13 22.83 -30.59
CA LEU A 209 3.59 22.97 -30.41
C LEU A 209 3.97 24.44 -30.31
#